data_AF-A0A5B0FTG6-F1
#
_entry.id   AF-A0A5B0FTG6-F1
#
_cell.length_a   1.000
_cell.length_b   1.000
_cell.length_c   1.000
_cell.angle_alpha   90.00
_cell.angle_beta   90.00
_cell.angle_gamma   90.00
#
_symmetry.space_group_name_H-M   'P 1'
#
loop_
_entity.id
_entity.type
_entity.pdbx_description
1 polymer ?
#
loop_
_entity_poly.entity_id
_entity_poly.type
_entity_poly.pdbx_seq_one_letter_code
_entity_poly.pdbx_strand_id
1 'polypeptide(L)'
;MKNLITTFFLALLCSAGAFAQNFKADLKKLNGQIEISYKSKKLSENEYRKLKNEQEIIKLAIDKAMADDYMSPDEKNKIHSKIIRSKKRLAKYKTNREIY
;
A
#
# COMPACT_ATOMS: atom_id res chain seq x y z
N MET A 1 5.21 48.75 -13.18
CA MET A 1 5.79 47.68 -12.33
C MET A 1 4.72 46.97 -11.49
N LYS A 2 3.55 46.62 -12.05
CA LYS A 2 2.48 45.90 -11.31
C LYS A 2 2.32 44.44 -11.73
N ASN A 3 2.99 44.03 -12.81
CA ASN A 3 2.84 42.71 -13.42
C ASN A 3 3.96 41.72 -13.02
N LEU A 4 4.93 42.16 -12.20
CA LEU A 4 6.02 41.32 -11.71
C LEU A 4 5.64 40.56 -10.43
N ILE A 5 4.68 41.08 -9.66
CA ILE A 5 4.27 40.49 -8.37
C ILE A 5 3.29 39.33 -8.60
N THR A 6 2.46 39.41 -9.65
CA THR A 6 1.50 38.35 -10.01
C THR A 6 2.17 37.09 -10.58
N THR A 7 3.36 37.21 -11.18
CA THR A 7 4.12 36.07 -11.70
C THR A 7 4.82 35.27 -10.60
N PHE A 8 5.13 35.87 -9.45
CA PHE A 8 5.79 35.18 -8.35
C PHE A 8 4.84 34.24 -7.57
N PHE A 9 3.56 34.59 -7.49
CA PHE A 9 2.55 33.78 -6.78
C PHE A 9 2.17 32.48 -7.52
N LEU A 10 2.32 32.43 -8.84
CA LEU A 10 1.99 31.24 -9.64
C LEU A 10 3.09 30.16 -9.57
N ALA A 11 4.34 30.53 -9.30
CA ALA A 11 5.45 29.59 -9.18
C ALA A 11 5.43 28.78 -7.87
N LEU A 12 4.79 29.31 -6.81
CA LEU A 12 4.77 28.66 -5.49
C LEU A 12 3.81 27.46 -5.42
N LEU A 13 2.80 27.40 -6.29
CA LEU A 13 1.78 26.34 -6.31
C LEU A 13 2.25 25.03 -6.97
N CYS A 14 3.38 25.03 -7.68
CA CYS A 14 3.94 23.84 -8.31
C CYS A 14 4.85 23.01 -7.39
N SER A 15 5.02 23.41 -6.12
CA SER A 15 5.80 22.65 -5.14
C SER A 15 4.98 21.57 -4.40
N ALA A 16 3.79 21.21 -4.92
CA ALA A 16 3.01 20.08 -4.41
C ALA A 16 3.85 18.80 -4.51
N GLY A 17 4.45 18.43 -3.38
CA GLY A 17 5.47 17.40 -3.29
C GLY A 17 5.03 16.10 -3.94
N ALA A 18 5.87 15.60 -4.85
CA ALA A 18 5.84 14.22 -5.28
C ALA A 18 6.16 13.33 -4.06
N PHE A 19 5.16 12.98 -3.26
CA PHE A 19 5.31 11.97 -2.23
C PHE A 19 5.64 10.65 -2.92
N ALA A 20 6.91 10.26 -2.89
CA ALA A 20 7.36 8.99 -3.43
C ALA A 20 6.61 7.85 -2.72
N GLN A 21 5.91 7.02 -3.49
CA GLN A 21 5.12 5.92 -2.94
C GLN A 21 6.03 4.82 -2.40
N ASN A 22 6.04 4.62 -1.07
CA ASN A 22 6.87 3.61 -0.41
C ASN A 22 6.09 2.31 -0.15
N PHE A 23 6.05 1.44 -1.16
CA PHE A 23 5.32 0.18 -1.09
C PHE A 23 5.84 -0.78 0.00
N LYS A 24 7.16 -0.76 0.29
CA LYS A 24 7.74 -1.59 1.35
C LYS A 24 7.22 -1.17 2.73
N ALA A 25 7.14 0.13 2.99
CA ALA A 25 6.56 0.66 4.22
C ALA A 25 5.06 0.34 4.34
N ASP A 26 4.31 0.47 3.25
CA ASP A 26 2.89 0.12 3.21
C ASP A 26 2.65 -1.37 3.50
N LEU A 27 3.48 -2.25 2.91
CA LEU A 27 3.41 -3.68 3.14
C LEU A 27 3.75 -4.03 4.59
N LYS A 28 4.80 -3.43 5.16
CA LYS A 28 5.16 -3.61 6.57
C LYS A 28 4.03 -3.19 7.51
N LYS A 29 3.40 -2.05 7.24
CA LYS A 29 2.25 -1.56 8.02
C LYS A 29 1.07 -2.52 7.93
N LEU A 30 0.75 -3.01 6.73
CA LEU A 30 -0.30 -4.00 6.53
C LEU A 30 -0.01 -5.30 7.28
N ASN A 31 1.22 -5.81 7.21
CA ASN A 31 1.62 -7.00 7.95
C ASN A 31 1.42 -6.83 9.46
N GLY A 32 1.82 -5.69 10.04
CA GLY A 32 1.56 -5.41 11.45
C GLY A 32 0.06 -5.42 11.81
N GLN A 33 -0.79 -4.88 10.93
CA GLN A 33 -2.25 -4.93 11.14
C GLN A 33 -2.79 -6.37 11.09
N ILE A 34 -2.27 -7.22 10.19
CA ILE A 34 -2.64 -8.63 10.09
C ILE A 34 -2.26 -9.36 11.37
N GLU A 35 -1.01 -9.19 11.85
CA GLU A 35 -0.52 -9.83 13.07
C GLU A 35 -1.31 -9.41 14.31
N ILE A 36 -1.60 -8.12 14.47
CA ILE A 36 -2.44 -7.62 15.58
C ILE A 36 -3.84 -8.24 15.51
N SER A 37 -4.42 -8.36 14.31
CA SER A 37 -5.77 -8.92 14.13
C SER A 37 -5.80 -10.41 14.45
N TYR A 38 -4.75 -11.16 14.09
CA TYR A 38 -4.62 -12.57 14.46
C TYR A 38 -4.41 -12.76 15.97
N LYS A 39 -3.48 -12.00 16.57
CA LYS A 39 -3.22 -12.04 18.02
C LYS A 39 -4.47 -11.67 18.85
N SER A 40 -5.31 -10.76 18.35
CA SER A 40 -6.58 -10.40 18.97
C SER A 40 -7.74 -11.35 18.63
N LYS A 41 -7.47 -12.51 18.02
CA LYS A 41 -8.45 -13.54 17.63
C LYS A 41 -9.56 -13.01 16.70
N LYS A 42 -9.26 -11.96 15.93
CA LYS A 42 -10.16 -11.40 14.90
C LYS A 42 -9.99 -12.06 13.54
N LEU A 43 -9.01 -12.95 13.40
CA LEU A 43 -8.77 -13.76 12.21
C LEU A 43 -8.68 -15.23 12.63
N SER A 44 -9.24 -16.12 11.82
CA SER A 44 -8.94 -17.55 11.89
C SER A 44 -7.50 -17.81 11.45
N GLU A 45 -6.96 -18.98 11.80
CA GLU A 45 -5.64 -19.41 11.31
C GLU A 45 -5.61 -19.52 9.77
N ASN A 46 -6.72 -19.97 9.17
CA ASN A 46 -6.85 -20.03 7.71
C ASN A 46 -6.84 -18.65 7.06
N GLU A 47 -7.58 -17.68 7.60
CA GLU A 47 -7.58 -16.29 7.13
C GLU A 47 -6.22 -15.64 7.29
N TYR A 48 -5.57 -15.85 8.43
CA TYR A 48 -4.22 -15.38 8.68
C TYR A 48 -3.25 -15.94 7.64
N ARG A 49 -3.25 -17.25 7.41
CA ARG A 49 -2.41 -17.90 6.39
C ARG A 49 -2.68 -17.37 4.99
N LYS A 50 -3.95 -17.19 4.59
CA LYS A 50 -4.32 -16.58 3.30
C LYS A 50 -3.72 -15.18 3.16
N LEU A 51 -3.85 -14.35 4.19
CA LEU A 51 -3.31 -12.98 4.19
C LEU A 51 -1.77 -12.96 4.17
N LYS A 52 -1.10 -13.88 4.88
CA LYS A 52 0.36 -14.01 4.84
C LYS A 52 0.86 -14.42 3.45
N ASN A 53 0.18 -15.35 2.79
CA ASN A 53 0.50 -15.71 1.40
C ASN A 53 0.35 -14.50 0.46
N GLU A 54 -0.69 -13.67 0.64
CA GLU A 54 -0.82 -12.43 -0.12
C GLU A 54 0.34 -11.45 0.14
N GLN A 55 0.83 -11.34 1.38
CA GLN A 55 2.00 -10.51 1.69
C GLN A 55 3.23 -10.94 0.89
N GLU A 56 3.51 -12.25 0.84
CA GLU A 56 4.66 -12.77 0.08
C GLU A 56 4.51 -12.50 -1.42
N ILE A 57 3.31 -12.67 -1.98
CA ILE A 57 3.07 -12.36 -3.40
C ILE A 57 3.30 -10.87 -3.69
N ILE A 58 2.87 -9.98 -2.80
CA ILE A 58 3.09 -8.53 -2.96
C ILE A 58 4.57 -8.19 -2.83
N LYS A 59 5.27 -8.78 -1.85
CA LYS A 59 6.71 -8.60 -1.66
C LYS A 59 7.48 -9.00 -2.91
N LEU A 60 7.20 -10.18 -3.47
CA LEU A 60 7.80 -10.63 -4.72
C LEU A 60 7.51 -9.70 -5.89
N ALA A 61 6.30 -9.12 -5.96
CA ALA A 61 5.98 -8.14 -7.00
C ALA A 61 6.79 -6.84 -6.84
N ILE A 62 6.98 -6.35 -5.61
CA ILE A 62 7.83 -5.20 -5.32
C ILE A 62 9.27 -5.50 -5.69
N ASP A 63 9.80 -6.65 -5.25
CA ASP A 63 11.20 -7.00 -5.48
C ASP A 63 11.50 -7.17 -6.97
N LYS A 64 10.57 -7.76 -7.75
CA LYS A 64 10.69 -7.86 -9.21
C LYS A 64 10.68 -6.49 -9.90
N ALA A 65 9.75 -5.61 -9.49
CA ALA A 65 9.60 -4.27 -10.05
C ALA A 65 10.61 -3.26 -9.48
N MET A 66 11.58 -3.71 -8.69
CA MET A 66 12.71 -2.92 -8.22
C MET A 66 14.05 -3.54 -8.67
N ALA A 67 14.03 -4.58 -9.49
CA ALA A 67 15.23 -5.32 -9.87
C ALA A 67 16.22 -4.49 -10.70
N ASP A 68 15.72 -3.49 -11.43
CA ASP A 68 16.46 -2.54 -12.27
C ASP A 68 16.51 -1.13 -11.68
N ASP A 69 16.26 -1.00 -10.36
CA ASP A 69 16.18 0.27 -9.62
C ASP A 69 15.14 1.27 -10.18
N TYR A 70 14.23 0.80 -11.05
CA TYR A 70 13.17 1.60 -11.62
C TYR A 70 11.83 0.89 -11.49
N MET A 71 10.76 1.65 -11.23
CA MET A 71 9.42 1.10 -11.20
C MET A 71 8.53 1.91 -12.14
N SER A 72 8.04 1.26 -13.19
CA SER A 72 7.15 1.88 -14.15
C SER A 72 5.80 2.26 -13.51
N PRO A 73 5.06 3.24 -14.06
CA PRO A 73 3.74 3.59 -13.56
C PRO A 73 2.76 2.39 -13.52
N ASP A 74 2.82 1.48 -14.49
CA ASP A 74 1.98 0.29 -14.52
C ASP A 74 2.31 -0.68 -13.37
N GLU A 75 3.59 -0.90 -13.08
CA GLU A 75 4.01 -1.73 -11.94
C GLU A 75 3.61 -1.12 -10.60
N LYS A 76 3.77 0.20 -10.45
CA LYS A 76 3.28 0.96 -9.27
C LYS A 76 1.79 0.71 -9.07
N ASN A 77 0.99 0.84 -10.14
CA ASN A 77 -0.46 0.64 -10.08
C ASN A 77 -0.84 -0.80 -9.77
N LYS A 78 -0.13 -1.78 -10.33
CA LYS A 78 -0.33 -3.22 -10.05
C LYS A 78 -0.03 -3.54 -8.59
N ILE A 79 1.09 -3.07 -8.05
CA ILE A 79 1.48 -3.28 -6.65
C ILE A 79 0.49 -2.59 -5.72
N HIS A 80 0.15 -1.32 -6.00
CA HIS A 80 -0.84 -0.57 -5.24
C HIS A 80 -2.16 -1.32 -5.18
N SER A 81 -2.67 -1.79 -6.33
CA SER A 81 -3.91 -2.54 -6.42
C SER A 81 -3.89 -3.82 -5.58
N LYS A 82 -2.76 -4.56 -5.55
CA LYS A 82 -2.62 -5.76 -4.71
C LYS A 82 -2.68 -5.41 -3.22
N ILE A 83 -2.00 -4.35 -2.79
CA ILE A 83 -2.05 -3.87 -1.39
C ILE A 83 -3.49 -3.47 -1.01
N ILE A 84 -4.19 -2.72 -1.87
CA ILE A 84 -5.58 -2.31 -1.60
C ILE A 84 -6.51 -3.52 -1.50
N ARG A 85 -6.37 -4.52 -2.38
CA ARG A 85 -7.17 -5.75 -2.30
C ARG A 85 -6.92 -6.51 -1.00
N SER A 86 -5.66 -6.65 -0.58
CA SER A 86 -5.33 -7.33 0.68
C SER A 86 -5.86 -6.57 1.90
N LYS A 87 -5.78 -5.23 1.90
CA LYS A 87 -6.44 -4.37 2.92
C LYS A 87 -7.95 -4.60 2.99
N LYS A 88 -8.63 -4.63 1.84
CA LYS A 88 -10.07 -4.92 1.77
C LYS A 88 -10.41 -6.31 2.30
N ARG A 89 -9.59 -7.31 1.99
CA ARG A 89 -9.77 -8.68 2.49
C ARG A 89 -9.59 -8.77 4.00
N LEU A 90 -8.56 -8.13 4.56
CA LEU A 90 -8.37 -8.01 6.00
C LEU A 90 -9.58 -7.35 6.68
N ALA A 91 -10.12 -6.29 6.09
CA ALA A 91 -11.33 -5.64 6.62
C ALA A 91 -12.54 -6.60 6.60
N LYS A 92 -12.72 -7.36 5.52
CA LYS A 92 -13.79 -8.36 5.40
C LYS A 92 -13.67 -9.47 6.45
N TYR A 93 -12.49 -10.01 6.69
CA TYR A 93 -12.30 -11.07 7.69
C TYR A 93 -12.54 -10.57 9.12
N LYS A 94 -12.21 -9.30 9.42
CA LYS A 94 -12.51 -8.70 10.71
C LYS A 94 -14.01 -8.63 11.01
N THR A 95 -14.85 -8.49 9.98
CA THR A 95 -16.31 -8.36 10.13
C THR A 95 -17.04 -9.69 9.95
N ASN A 96 -16.53 -10.55 9.06
CA ASN A 96 -17.12 -11.84 8.74
C ASN A 96 -16.25 -12.92 9.37
N ARG A 97 -16.60 -13.35 10.59
CA ARG A 97 -15.99 -14.55 11.16
C ARG A 97 -16.37 -15.72 10.24
N GLU A 98 -15.38 -16.39 9.64
CA GLU A 98 -15.61 -17.72 9.06
C GLU A 98 -16.23 -18.60 10.17
N ILE A 99 -17.55 -18.86 10.07
CA ILE A 99 -18.23 -19.88 10.88
C ILE A 99 -17.97 -21.19 10.14
N TYR A 100 -17.14 -22.04 10.73
CA TYR A 100 -16.91 -23.41 10.28
C TYR A 100 -17.76 -24.37 11.11
#